data_AF-A0A0N4YTD5-F1
#
_entry.id   AF-A0A0N4YTD5-F1
#
_cell.length_a   1.000
_cell.length_b   1.000
_cell.length_c   1.000
_cell.angle_alpha   90.00
_cell.angle_beta   90.00
_cell.angle_gamma   90.00
#
_symmetry.space_group_name_H-M   'P 1'
#
loop_
_entity.id
_entity.type
_entity.pdbx_description
1 polymer ?
#
loop_
_entity_poly.entity_id
_entity_poly.type
_entity_poly.pdbx_seq_one_letter_code
_entity_poly.pdbx_strand_id
1 'polypeptide(L)'
;MDGKIRMNIEVDDYKSARHLIATECSNWPQMQFQLACMYAMTDLIEDDFRFDKYRRITFKKQLSDHPVYDFWLTLMESNWEVFFDTETRVPNQKLTLCFQFAIRHGYCQLVKYIWKKIGDNTKEYIGLLQWRSLCFRARDRETMRFLCTRLCRMNAVGMARISWTAFFDTFYNSVNNEQSDVVVENKFRKRLQFLIENCCPELRKRLLKMENFRIVSDAFRYNQHETFAFLLEHMDGDQLRNAREVVDRIQGRRDDLEGARLHQAMLQRQMTID
;
A
#
# COMPACT_ATOMS: atom_id res chain seq x y z
N MET A 1 -7.05 -32.73 -2.20
CA MET A 1 -6.10 -31.80 -1.56
C MET A 1 -4.98 -31.54 -2.55
N ASP A 2 -5.15 -30.56 -3.44
CA ASP A 2 -4.09 -30.09 -4.33
C ASP A 2 -3.67 -28.70 -3.88
N GLY A 3 -2.69 -28.68 -2.98
CA GLY A 3 -1.98 -27.47 -2.60
C GLY A 3 -1.09 -27.02 -3.75
N LYS A 4 -1.69 -26.36 -4.76
CA LYS A 4 -0.93 -25.57 -5.73
C LYS A 4 -0.31 -24.41 -4.97
N ILE A 5 0.94 -24.60 -4.52
CA ILE A 5 1.84 -23.51 -4.15
C ILE A 5 1.96 -22.65 -5.42
N ARG A 6 1.15 -21.59 -5.52
CA ARG A 6 1.42 -20.52 -6.48
C ARG A 6 2.76 -19.94 -6.07
N MET A 7 3.84 -20.28 -6.78
CA MET A 7 5.07 -19.52 -6.73
C MET A 7 4.72 -18.09 -7.15
N ASN A 8 4.54 -17.20 -6.17
CA ASN A 8 4.51 -15.76 -6.39
C ASN A 8 5.93 -15.39 -6.82
N ILE A 9 6.18 -15.32 -8.13
CA ILE A 9 7.41 -14.72 -8.64
C ILE A 9 7.31 -13.23 -8.32
N GLU A 10 7.95 -12.80 -7.25
CA GLU A 10 8.10 -11.39 -6.92
C GLU A 10 9.29 -10.85 -7.72
N VAL A 11 9.02 -10.00 -8.69
CA VAL A 11 10.06 -9.36 -9.50
C VAL A 11 10.72 -8.29 -8.65
N ASP A 12 12.05 -8.38 -8.51
CA ASP A 12 12.83 -7.32 -7.90
C ASP A 12 13.08 -6.23 -8.95
N ASP A 13 12.24 -5.20 -8.92
CA ASP A 13 12.31 -4.07 -9.84
C ASP A 13 13.64 -3.32 -9.75
N TYR A 14 14.24 -3.21 -8.56
CA TYR A 14 15.51 -2.54 -8.37
C TYR A 14 16.65 -3.29 -9.06
N LYS A 15 16.72 -4.61 -8.81
CA LYS A 15 17.72 -5.48 -9.44
C LYS A 15 17.53 -5.55 -10.95
N SER A 16 16.28 -5.60 -11.41
CA SER A 16 15.93 -5.58 -12.84
C SER A 16 16.38 -4.27 -13.49
N ALA A 17 16.11 -3.12 -12.85
CA ALA A 17 16.57 -1.83 -13.34
C ALA A 17 18.10 -1.74 -13.39
N ARG A 18 18.82 -2.23 -12.37
CA ARG A 18 20.30 -2.27 -12.39
C ARG A 18 20.83 -3.14 -13.54
N HIS A 19 20.20 -4.29 -13.78
CA HIS A 19 20.57 -5.17 -14.88
C HIS A 19 20.38 -4.47 -16.23
N LEU A 20 19.22 -3.85 -16.46
CA LEU A 20 18.92 -3.10 -17.69
C LEU A 20 19.92 -1.95 -17.91
N ILE A 21 20.29 -1.22 -16.85
CA ILE A 21 21.30 -0.16 -16.93
C ILE A 21 22.65 -0.71 -17.41
N ALA A 22 23.04 -1.89 -16.93
CA ALA A 22 24.32 -2.50 -17.22
C ALA A 22 24.39 -3.15 -18.62
N THR A 23 23.29 -3.76 -19.08
CA THR A 23 23.27 -4.52 -20.33
C THR A 23 22.65 -3.73 -21.49
N GLU A 24 21.40 -3.32 -21.35
CA GLU A 24 20.58 -2.77 -22.45
C GLU A 24 20.78 -1.27 -22.65
N CYS A 25 21.02 -0.52 -21.58
CA CYS A 25 21.09 0.94 -21.62
C CYS A 25 22.53 1.47 -21.67
N SER A 26 23.55 0.64 -21.88
CA SER A 26 24.98 1.01 -21.80
C SER A 26 25.33 2.27 -22.62
N ASN A 27 24.71 2.44 -23.80
CA ASN A 27 24.91 3.57 -24.70
C ASN A 27 23.80 4.63 -24.65
N TRP A 28 22.90 4.57 -23.65
CA TRP A 28 21.78 5.51 -23.52
C TRP A 28 21.79 6.22 -22.16
N PRO A 29 22.61 7.28 -22.00
CA PRO A 29 22.78 7.97 -20.71
C PRO A 29 21.48 8.50 -20.09
N GLN A 30 20.55 8.98 -20.91
CA GLN A 30 19.27 9.48 -20.42
C GLN A 30 18.45 8.36 -19.76
N MET A 31 18.33 7.19 -20.39
CA MET A 31 17.59 6.06 -19.82
C MET A 31 18.26 5.53 -18.55
N GLN A 32 19.60 5.50 -18.51
CA GLN A 32 20.33 5.16 -17.30
C GLN A 32 20.01 6.13 -16.15
N PHE A 33 20.02 7.44 -16.43
CA PHE A 33 19.70 8.47 -15.46
C PHE A 33 18.26 8.34 -14.95
N GLN A 34 17.30 8.12 -15.86
CA GLN A 34 15.89 7.98 -15.52
C GLN A 34 15.63 6.78 -14.62
N LEU A 35 16.20 5.60 -14.94
CA LEU A 35 16.10 4.41 -14.10
C LEU A 35 16.79 4.61 -12.74
N ALA A 36 17.99 5.18 -12.74
CA ALA A 36 18.72 5.48 -11.50
C ALA A 36 17.90 6.39 -10.57
N CYS A 37 17.29 7.44 -11.14
CA CYS A 37 16.42 8.37 -10.42
C CYS A 37 15.19 7.69 -9.80
N MET A 38 14.47 6.86 -10.57
CA MET A 38 13.25 6.19 -10.13
C MET A 38 13.50 5.20 -8.98
N TYR A 39 14.66 4.57 -8.98
CA TYR A 39 15.05 3.57 -7.99
C TYR A 39 16.05 4.07 -6.94
N ALA A 40 16.30 5.39 -6.90
CA ALA A 40 17.23 6.05 -5.99
C ALA A 40 18.62 5.40 -5.93
N MET A 41 19.20 5.10 -7.10
CA MET A 41 20.56 4.57 -7.24
C MET A 41 21.58 5.71 -7.12
N THR A 42 21.81 6.20 -5.90
CA THR A 42 22.66 7.37 -5.64
C THR A 42 24.08 7.21 -6.15
N ASP A 43 24.63 5.99 -6.08
CA ASP A 43 25.94 5.64 -6.64
C ASP A 43 26.06 5.93 -8.14
N LEU A 44 24.96 5.82 -8.89
CA LEU A 44 24.93 6.16 -10.31
C LEU A 44 24.61 7.64 -10.53
N ILE A 45 23.69 8.22 -9.76
CA ILE A 45 23.24 9.62 -9.93
C ILE A 45 24.37 10.61 -9.62
N GLU A 46 25.19 10.30 -8.62
CA GLU A 46 26.31 11.12 -8.15
C GLU A 46 27.62 10.88 -8.94
N ASP A 47 27.62 9.93 -9.88
CA ASP A 47 28.78 9.65 -10.72
C ASP A 47 28.98 10.77 -11.76
N ASP A 48 29.92 11.67 -11.47
CA ASP A 48 30.27 12.81 -12.33
C ASP A 48 30.90 12.39 -13.66
N PHE A 49 31.51 11.21 -13.75
CA PHE A 49 32.03 10.69 -15.01
C PHE A 49 30.88 10.25 -15.92
N ARG A 50 29.85 9.65 -15.32
CA ARG A 50 28.67 9.17 -16.05
C ARG A 50 27.69 10.29 -16.36
N PHE A 51 27.46 11.21 -15.43
CA PHE A 51 26.53 12.34 -15.55
C PHE A 51 27.22 13.66 -15.25
N ASP A 52 28.12 14.06 -16.16
CA ASP A 52 28.81 15.35 -16.07
C ASP A 52 27.85 16.56 -16.03
N LYS A 53 28.42 17.74 -15.75
CA LYS A 53 27.67 19.00 -15.67
C LYS A 53 26.88 19.32 -16.95
N TYR A 54 27.44 19.08 -18.13
CA TYR A 54 26.78 19.38 -19.41
C TYR A 54 25.61 18.42 -19.67
N ARG A 55 25.78 17.13 -19.37
CA ARG A 55 24.71 16.13 -19.44
C ARG A 55 23.57 16.50 -18.50
N ARG A 56 23.86 16.89 -17.26
CA ARG A 56 22.84 17.34 -16.30
C ARG A 56 22.08 18.58 -16.78
N ILE A 57 22.75 19.56 -17.40
CA ILE A 57 22.09 20.72 -18.03
C ILE A 57 21.15 20.26 -19.17
N THR A 58 21.58 19.34 -20.01
CA THR A 58 20.77 18.79 -21.10
C THR A 58 19.55 18.02 -20.56
N PHE A 59 19.75 17.15 -19.57
CA PHE A 59 18.67 16.43 -18.91
C PHE A 59 17.69 17.37 -18.24
N LYS A 60 18.15 18.47 -17.63
CA LYS A 60 17.27 19.49 -17.07
C LYS A 60 16.33 20.06 -18.12
N LYS A 61 16.82 20.37 -19.32
CA LYS A 61 15.96 20.88 -20.41
C LYS A 61 14.95 19.83 -20.93
N GLN A 62 15.28 18.54 -20.83
CA GLN A 62 14.48 17.45 -21.41
C GLN A 62 13.53 16.78 -20.42
N LEU A 63 13.86 16.81 -19.13
CA LEU A 63 13.25 15.95 -18.11
C LEU A 63 12.66 16.73 -16.92
N SER A 64 12.89 18.05 -16.81
CA SER A 64 12.45 18.84 -15.63
C SER A 64 10.94 18.92 -15.44
N ASP A 65 10.15 18.56 -16.44
CA ASP A 65 8.69 18.54 -16.29
C ASP A 65 8.21 17.33 -15.48
N HIS A 66 9.08 16.32 -15.30
CA HIS A 66 8.77 15.14 -14.51
C HIS A 66 9.25 15.30 -13.05
N PRO A 67 8.38 15.08 -12.04
CA PRO A 67 8.67 15.41 -10.64
C PRO A 67 9.88 14.69 -10.06
N VAL A 68 10.14 13.45 -10.49
CA VAL A 68 11.31 12.67 -10.02
C VAL A 68 12.62 13.22 -10.57
N TYR A 69 12.67 13.57 -11.86
CA TYR A 69 13.91 14.03 -12.49
C TYR A 69 14.22 15.47 -12.09
N ASP A 70 13.19 16.32 -12.01
CA ASP A 70 13.32 17.68 -11.49
C ASP A 70 13.85 17.70 -10.04
N PHE A 71 13.35 16.79 -9.20
CA PHE A 71 13.86 16.60 -7.85
C PHE A 71 15.35 16.28 -7.83
N TRP A 72 15.79 15.23 -8.54
CA TRP A 72 17.20 14.83 -8.53
C TRP A 72 18.12 15.88 -9.13
N LEU A 73 17.75 16.44 -10.28
CA LEU A 73 18.56 17.47 -10.95
C LEU A 73 18.67 18.74 -10.09
N THR A 74 17.61 19.12 -9.38
CA THR A 74 17.67 20.28 -8.47
C THR A 74 18.46 19.95 -7.21
N LEU A 75 18.29 18.75 -6.65
CA LEU A 75 19.01 18.30 -5.47
C LEU A 75 20.53 18.30 -5.70
N MET A 76 20.98 17.84 -6.88
CA MET A 76 22.39 17.84 -7.27
C MET A 76 22.99 19.25 -7.38
N GLU A 77 22.18 20.28 -7.57
CA GLU A 77 22.62 21.69 -7.63
C GLU A 77 22.45 22.42 -6.28
N SER A 78 21.85 21.77 -5.28
CA SER A 78 21.43 22.39 -4.02
C SER A 78 22.22 21.88 -2.82
N ASN A 79 22.12 22.58 -1.68
CA ASN A 79 22.56 22.04 -0.39
C ASN A 79 21.55 21.00 0.10
N TRP A 80 21.99 19.76 0.30
CA TRP A 80 21.13 18.63 0.64
C TRP A 80 20.49 18.76 2.02
N GLU A 81 21.23 19.24 3.02
CA GLU A 81 20.71 19.40 4.39
C GLU A 81 19.54 20.39 4.40
N VAL A 82 19.71 21.52 3.72
CA VAL A 82 18.65 22.52 3.57
C VAL A 82 17.48 21.99 2.75
N PHE A 83 17.75 21.18 1.72
CA PHE A 83 16.70 20.67 0.83
C PHE A 83 15.77 19.68 1.54
N PHE A 84 16.31 18.87 2.45
CA PHE A 84 15.57 17.86 3.22
C PHE A 84 15.10 18.34 4.60
N ASP A 85 15.49 19.53 5.05
CA ASP A 85 15.01 20.12 6.29
C ASP A 85 13.52 20.49 6.17
N THR A 86 12.67 19.57 6.59
CA THR A 86 11.21 19.74 6.64
C THR A 86 10.69 19.96 8.06
N GLU A 87 11.58 20.08 9.05
CA GLU A 87 11.20 20.30 10.45
C GLU A 87 11.27 21.77 10.82
N THR A 88 12.32 22.47 10.37
CA THR A 88 12.49 23.90 10.67
C THR A 88 12.01 24.80 9.54
N ARG A 89 11.83 24.24 8.33
CA ARG A 89 11.44 24.97 7.12
C ARG A 89 10.19 24.39 6.47
N VAL A 90 9.58 25.22 5.62
CA VAL A 90 8.51 24.76 4.72
C VAL A 90 9.09 23.70 3.78
N PRO A 91 8.48 22.50 3.66
CA PRO A 91 9.00 21.45 2.79
C PRO A 91 9.18 21.91 1.35
N ASN A 92 10.32 21.56 0.75
CA ASN A 92 10.58 21.88 -0.65
C ASN A 92 9.48 21.27 -1.55
N GLN A 93 8.96 22.05 -2.49
CA GLN A 93 7.88 21.60 -3.37
C GLN A 93 8.31 20.41 -4.25
N LYS A 94 9.55 20.43 -4.78
CA LYS A 94 10.07 19.36 -5.64
C LYS A 94 10.24 18.06 -4.87
N LEU A 95 10.74 18.15 -3.63
CA LEU A 95 10.78 17.03 -2.68
C LEU A 95 9.37 16.43 -2.48
N THR A 96 8.40 17.29 -2.18
CA THR A 96 7.03 16.87 -1.90
C THR A 96 6.38 16.21 -3.12
N LEU A 97 6.53 16.79 -4.31
CA LEU A 97 5.99 16.24 -5.56
C LEU A 97 6.63 14.91 -5.93
N CYS A 98 7.96 14.81 -5.82
CA CYS A 98 8.70 13.56 -6.05
C CYS A 98 8.26 12.47 -5.08
N PHE A 99 8.14 12.79 -3.79
CA PHE A 99 7.72 11.83 -2.78
C PHE A 99 6.28 11.35 -3.02
N GLN A 100 5.35 12.25 -3.33
CA GLN A 100 3.98 11.87 -3.67
C GLN A 100 3.93 10.98 -4.91
N PHE A 101 4.71 11.29 -5.94
CA PHE A 101 4.81 10.48 -7.14
C PHE A 101 5.36 9.09 -6.83
N ALA A 102 6.47 9.00 -6.10
CA ALA A 102 7.11 7.74 -5.74
C ALA A 102 6.14 6.81 -5.00
N ILE A 103 5.41 7.35 -4.01
CA ILE A 103 4.40 6.61 -3.26
C ILE A 103 3.27 6.14 -4.20
N ARG A 104 2.71 7.06 -4.99
CA ARG A 104 1.55 6.80 -5.86
C ARG A 104 1.83 5.76 -6.95
N HIS A 105 3.08 5.66 -7.39
CA HIS A 105 3.50 4.77 -8.47
C HIS A 105 4.25 3.52 -8.00
N GLY A 106 4.51 3.36 -6.70
CA GLY A 106 5.12 2.14 -6.16
C GLY A 106 6.65 2.10 -6.24
N TYR A 107 7.33 3.23 -6.41
CA TYR A 107 8.79 3.28 -6.42
C TYR A 107 9.35 3.17 -5.00
N CYS A 108 9.28 1.96 -4.41
CA CYS A 108 9.55 1.71 -2.99
C CYS A 108 10.93 2.21 -2.55
N GLN A 109 11.94 2.09 -3.43
CA GLN A 109 13.32 2.43 -3.09
C GLN A 109 13.50 3.94 -2.97
N LEU A 110 12.86 4.70 -3.86
CA LEU A 110 12.78 6.16 -3.77
C LEU A 110 11.94 6.61 -2.57
N VAL A 111 10.84 5.92 -2.27
CA VAL A 111 10.05 6.17 -1.04
C VAL A 111 10.92 5.98 0.20
N LYS A 112 11.65 4.88 0.33
CA LYS A 112 12.55 4.60 1.46
C LYS A 112 13.69 5.62 1.55
N TYR A 113 14.25 6.03 0.42
CA TYR A 113 15.31 7.02 0.35
C TYR A 113 14.85 8.37 0.93
N ILE A 114 13.73 8.89 0.41
CA ILE A 114 13.16 10.17 0.88
C ILE A 114 12.70 10.05 2.34
N TRP A 115 12.02 8.96 2.69
CA TRP A 115 11.49 8.73 4.04
C TRP A 115 12.56 8.85 5.12
N LYS A 116 13.80 8.39 4.86
CA LYS A 116 14.89 8.46 5.84
C LYS A 116 15.43 9.88 6.07
N LYS A 117 15.10 10.84 5.21
CA LYS A 117 15.72 12.17 5.20
C LYS A 117 14.78 13.31 5.63
N ILE A 118 13.48 13.07 5.66
CA ILE A 118 12.47 14.08 6.02
C ILE A 118 12.00 13.91 7.47
N GLY A 119 11.46 14.98 8.04
CA GLY A 119 10.90 15.00 9.39
C GLY A 119 9.59 14.25 9.54
N ASP A 120 9.26 13.86 10.78
CA ASP A 120 8.10 13.01 11.08
C ASP A 120 6.76 13.65 10.70
N ASN A 121 6.58 14.95 10.92
CA ASN A 121 5.37 15.66 10.51
C ASN A 121 5.10 15.53 9.00
N THR A 122 6.16 15.64 8.18
CA THR A 122 6.05 15.52 6.72
C THR A 122 5.82 14.08 6.27
N LYS A 123 6.47 13.11 6.93
CA LYS A 123 6.23 11.67 6.72
C LYS A 123 4.76 11.32 6.95
N GLU A 124 4.20 11.75 8.08
CA GLU A 124 2.80 11.48 8.41
C GLU A 124 1.87 12.19 7.43
N TYR A 125 2.03 13.51 7.23
CA TYR A 125 1.13 14.28 6.38
C TYR A 125 1.08 13.76 4.94
N ILE A 126 2.23 13.62 4.28
CA ILE A 126 2.26 13.15 2.89
C ILE A 126 1.91 11.66 2.82
N GLY A 127 2.39 10.86 3.76
CA GLY A 127 2.15 9.43 3.80
C GLY A 127 0.66 9.11 3.95
N LEU A 128 -0.06 9.76 4.88
CA LEU A 128 -1.50 9.61 5.04
C LEU A 128 -2.28 10.10 3.81
N LEU A 129 -1.88 11.23 3.23
CA LEU A 129 -2.50 11.77 2.03
C LEU A 129 -2.41 10.78 0.85
N GLN A 130 -1.24 10.20 0.63
CA GLN A 130 -1.03 9.27 -0.48
C GLN A 130 -1.49 7.84 -0.18
N TRP A 131 -1.61 7.46 1.10
CA TRP A 131 -2.11 6.15 1.53
C TRP A 131 -3.45 5.84 0.88
N ARG A 132 -4.39 6.81 0.91
CA ARG A 132 -5.69 6.67 0.22
C ARG A 132 -5.52 6.29 -1.26
N SER A 133 -4.58 6.91 -1.98
CA SER A 133 -4.36 6.61 -3.40
C SER A 133 -3.78 5.21 -3.63
N LEU A 134 -2.89 4.76 -2.74
CA LEU A 134 -2.30 3.43 -2.77
C LEU A 134 -3.35 2.34 -2.54
N CYS A 135 -4.21 2.56 -1.55
CA CYS A 135 -5.35 1.71 -1.25
C CYS A 135 -6.21 1.45 -2.49
N PHE A 136 -6.52 2.48 -3.28
CA PHE A 136 -7.30 2.34 -4.52
C PHE A 136 -6.57 1.59 -5.63
N ARG A 137 -5.25 1.74 -5.73
CA ARG A 137 -4.46 1.16 -6.81
C ARG A 137 -4.13 -0.31 -6.54
N ALA A 138 -3.82 -0.68 -5.29
CA ALA A 138 -3.58 -2.06 -4.82
C ALA A 138 -2.65 -2.87 -5.75
N ARG A 139 -1.53 -2.27 -6.19
CA ARG A 139 -0.57 -2.91 -7.11
C ARG A 139 0.79 -3.17 -6.49
N ASP A 140 1.27 -2.24 -5.67
CA ASP A 140 2.64 -2.31 -5.14
C ASP A 140 2.67 -2.82 -3.70
N ARG A 141 3.00 -4.11 -3.54
CA ARG A 141 3.02 -4.78 -2.22
C ARG A 141 4.09 -4.20 -1.32
N GLU A 142 5.28 -3.92 -1.86
CA GLU A 142 6.43 -3.49 -1.07
C GLU A 142 6.23 -2.10 -0.48
N THR A 143 5.83 -1.13 -1.31
CA THR A 143 5.52 0.25 -0.89
C THR A 143 4.33 0.26 0.07
N MET A 144 3.30 -0.54 -0.18
CA MET A 144 2.16 -0.64 0.72
C MET A 144 2.56 -1.18 2.10
N ARG A 145 3.31 -2.29 2.16
CA ARG A 145 3.81 -2.87 3.42
C ARG A 145 4.69 -1.89 4.18
N PHE A 146 5.61 -1.24 3.47
CA PHE A 146 6.53 -0.26 4.04
C PHE A 146 5.75 0.91 4.67
N LEU A 147 4.88 1.57 3.90
CA LEU A 147 4.12 2.72 4.37
C LEU A 147 3.12 2.34 5.45
N CYS A 148 2.41 1.23 5.30
CA CYS A 148 1.48 0.75 6.31
C CYS A 148 2.17 0.58 7.66
N THR A 149 3.32 -0.11 7.68
CA THR A 149 4.08 -0.37 8.90
C THR A 149 4.56 0.92 9.55
N ARG A 150 5.08 1.85 8.74
CA ARG A 150 5.64 3.11 9.27
C ARG A 150 4.54 4.06 9.75
N LEU A 151 3.49 4.26 8.96
CA LEU A 151 2.39 5.13 9.31
C LEU A 151 1.57 4.59 10.48
N CYS A 152 1.40 3.27 10.62
CA CYS A 152 0.69 2.72 11.78
C CYS A 152 1.48 2.89 13.08
N ARG A 153 2.82 2.87 13.02
CA ARG A 153 3.66 3.19 14.20
C ARG A 153 3.52 4.64 14.63
N MET A 154 3.29 5.55 13.69
CA MET A 154 3.09 6.98 13.96
C MET A 154 1.66 7.27 14.42
N ASN A 155 0.66 6.73 13.70
CA ASN A 155 -0.75 7.02 13.92
C ASN A 155 -1.65 5.85 13.46
N ALA A 156 -1.74 4.82 14.30
CA ALA A 156 -2.56 3.63 14.03
C ALA A 156 -4.06 3.96 13.88
N VAL A 157 -4.57 4.93 14.66
CA VAL A 157 -5.99 5.33 14.63
C VAL A 157 -6.33 6.02 13.32
N GLY A 158 -5.52 7.02 12.91
CA GLY A 158 -5.69 7.74 11.66
C GLY A 158 -5.58 6.81 10.46
N MET A 159 -4.61 5.89 10.47
CA MET A 159 -4.46 4.85 9.45
C MET A 159 -5.68 3.95 9.35
N ALA A 160 -6.22 3.48 10.48
CA ALA A 160 -7.43 2.66 10.49
C ALA A 160 -8.62 3.41 9.90
N ARG A 161 -8.87 4.66 10.32
CA ARG A 161 -9.99 5.47 9.83
C ARG A 161 -9.87 5.78 8.34
N ILE A 162 -8.71 6.22 7.85
CA ILE A 162 -8.51 6.52 6.43
C ILE A 162 -8.65 5.25 5.58
N SER A 163 -8.08 4.14 6.03
CA SER A 163 -8.23 2.84 5.36
C SER A 163 -9.69 2.42 5.32
N TRP A 164 -10.41 2.58 6.42
CA TRP A 164 -11.84 2.27 6.50
C TRP A 164 -12.65 3.12 5.51
N THR A 165 -12.52 4.44 5.53
CA THR A 165 -13.26 5.31 4.60
C THR A 165 -12.88 5.09 3.13
N ALA A 166 -11.59 4.84 2.84
CA ALA A 166 -11.13 4.63 1.49
C ALA A 166 -11.58 3.28 0.91
N PHE A 167 -11.56 2.21 1.71
CA PHE A 167 -11.88 0.86 1.25
C PHE A 167 -13.31 0.43 1.54
N PHE A 168 -13.84 0.72 2.72
CA PHE A 168 -15.12 0.21 3.15
C PHE A 168 -16.21 1.15 2.65
N ASP A 169 -16.26 2.41 3.08
CA ASP A 169 -17.33 3.32 2.64
C ASP A 169 -17.41 3.46 1.11
N THR A 170 -16.26 3.52 0.43
CA THR A 170 -16.26 3.71 -1.03
C THR A 170 -16.66 2.45 -1.80
N PHE A 171 -16.18 1.27 -1.39
CA PHE A 171 -16.46 0.04 -2.15
C PHE A 171 -17.68 -0.71 -1.66
N TYR A 172 -17.93 -0.73 -0.35
CA TYR A 172 -19.09 -1.37 0.24
C TYR A 172 -20.39 -0.73 -0.28
N ASN A 173 -20.47 0.60 -0.34
CA ASN A 173 -21.61 1.29 -0.95
C ASN A 173 -21.73 1.01 -2.46
N SER A 174 -20.63 0.70 -3.14
CA SER A 174 -20.64 0.33 -4.56
C SER A 174 -21.13 -1.11 -4.80
N VAL A 175 -20.92 -2.02 -3.83
CA VAL A 175 -21.31 -3.44 -3.91
C VAL A 175 -22.74 -3.67 -3.39
N ASN A 176 -23.17 -2.91 -2.38
CA ASN A 176 -24.51 -3.08 -1.78
C ASN A 176 -25.61 -2.25 -2.43
N ASN A 177 -25.30 -1.45 -3.45
CA ASN A 177 -26.33 -0.94 -4.35
C ASN A 177 -26.88 -2.10 -5.19
N GLU A 178 -28.20 -2.19 -5.30
CA GLU A 178 -28.98 -3.31 -5.89
C GLU A 178 -28.65 -3.65 -7.37
N GLN A 179 -27.67 -2.97 -7.98
CA GLN A 179 -27.20 -3.17 -9.35
C GLN A 179 -25.70 -3.51 -9.43
N SER A 180 -25.08 -3.96 -8.34
CA SER A 180 -23.67 -4.36 -8.34
C SER A 180 -23.43 -5.56 -9.25
N ASP A 181 -22.82 -5.33 -10.40
CA ASP A 181 -22.32 -6.38 -11.28
C ASP A 181 -21.26 -7.26 -10.57
N VAL A 182 -21.24 -8.56 -10.89
CA VAL A 182 -20.27 -9.57 -10.40
C VAL A 182 -18.82 -9.11 -10.57
N VAL A 183 -18.56 -8.27 -11.58
CA VAL A 183 -17.25 -7.65 -11.81
C VAL A 183 -16.85 -6.69 -10.69
N VAL A 184 -17.78 -5.90 -10.16
CA VAL A 184 -17.55 -4.91 -9.09
C VAL A 184 -17.28 -5.64 -7.77
N GLU A 185 -18.07 -6.65 -7.46
CA GLU A 185 -17.91 -7.48 -6.27
C GLU A 185 -16.54 -8.19 -6.27
N ASN A 186 -16.16 -8.82 -7.38
CA ASN A 186 -14.85 -9.47 -7.52
C ASN A 186 -13.69 -8.48 -7.38
N LYS A 187 -13.86 -7.24 -7.86
CA LYS A 187 -12.84 -6.19 -7.73
C LYS A 187 -12.72 -5.71 -6.29
N PHE A 188 -13.83 -5.58 -5.56
CA PHE A 188 -13.80 -5.28 -4.13
C PHE A 188 -13.09 -6.38 -3.37
N ARG A 189 -13.49 -7.64 -3.58
CA ARG A 189 -12.90 -8.80 -2.92
C ARG A 189 -11.39 -8.90 -3.12
N LYS A 190 -10.91 -8.77 -4.37
CA LYS A 190 -9.46 -8.79 -4.66
C LYS A 190 -8.70 -7.66 -3.96
N ARG A 191 -9.29 -6.47 -3.89
CA ARG A 191 -8.68 -5.31 -3.21
C ARG A 191 -8.67 -5.46 -1.69
N LEU A 192 -9.75 -6.00 -1.12
CA LEU A 192 -9.84 -6.33 0.30
C LEU A 192 -8.79 -7.38 0.67
N GLN A 193 -8.70 -8.48 -0.10
CA GLN A 193 -7.68 -9.51 0.10
C GLN A 193 -6.28 -8.90 0.05
N PHE A 194 -5.98 -8.13 -1.00
CA PHE A 194 -4.70 -7.45 -1.13
C PHE A 194 -4.40 -6.53 0.07
N LEU A 195 -5.37 -5.77 0.57
CA LEU A 195 -5.20 -4.92 1.74
C LEU A 195 -4.87 -5.75 2.99
N ILE A 196 -5.70 -6.75 3.30
CA ILE A 196 -5.57 -7.54 4.53
C ILE A 196 -4.26 -8.33 4.54
N GLU A 197 -3.85 -8.88 3.40
CA GLU A 197 -2.57 -9.60 3.25
C GLU A 197 -1.35 -8.70 3.41
N ASN A 198 -1.42 -7.43 2.97
CA ASN A 198 -0.28 -6.52 2.90
C ASN A 198 -0.25 -5.43 3.98
N CYS A 199 -1.32 -5.29 4.79
CA CYS A 199 -1.31 -4.41 5.94
C CYS A 199 -0.55 -5.02 7.11
N CYS A 200 -0.02 -4.17 7.98
CA CYS A 200 0.63 -4.61 9.21
C CYS A 200 -0.39 -5.20 10.19
N PRO A 201 0.03 -6.07 11.13
CA PRO A 201 -0.87 -6.73 12.08
C PRO A 201 -1.74 -5.75 12.88
N GLU A 202 -1.18 -4.61 13.29
CA GLU A 202 -1.91 -3.59 14.05
C GLU A 202 -3.08 -3.00 13.24
N LEU A 203 -2.84 -2.66 11.97
CA LEU A 203 -3.90 -2.15 11.10
C LEU A 203 -4.95 -3.23 10.81
N ARG A 204 -4.51 -4.46 10.56
CA ARG A 204 -5.40 -5.61 10.30
C ARG A 204 -6.37 -5.81 11.46
N LYS A 205 -5.85 -5.87 12.70
CA LYS A 205 -6.66 -6.04 13.90
C LYS A 205 -7.69 -4.92 14.05
N ARG A 206 -7.28 -3.66 13.85
CA ARG A 206 -8.18 -2.50 13.93
C ARG A 206 -9.27 -2.53 12.86
N LEU A 207 -8.91 -2.84 11.61
CA LEU A 207 -9.87 -2.91 10.50
C LEU A 207 -10.91 -4.00 10.73
N LEU A 208 -10.50 -5.20 11.15
CA LEU A 208 -11.42 -6.32 11.36
C LEU A 208 -12.38 -6.09 12.55
N LYS A 209 -11.97 -5.29 13.54
CA LYS A 209 -12.81 -4.92 14.70
C LYS A 209 -13.68 -3.67 14.45
N MET A 210 -13.42 -2.93 13.38
CA MET A 210 -14.02 -1.61 13.16
C MET A 210 -15.55 -1.72 13.07
N GLU A 211 -16.23 -0.70 13.62
CA GLU A 211 -17.70 -0.64 13.68
C GLU A 211 -18.35 -1.92 14.24
N ASN A 212 -17.75 -2.49 15.29
CA ASN A 212 -18.21 -3.72 15.94
C ASN A 212 -18.25 -4.93 14.98
N PHE A 213 -17.11 -5.17 14.31
CA PHE A 213 -16.93 -6.29 13.36
C PHE A 213 -17.84 -6.20 12.13
N ARG A 214 -18.18 -4.98 11.67
CA ARG A 214 -19.15 -4.75 10.58
C ARG A 214 -18.85 -5.55 9.32
N ILE A 215 -17.59 -5.59 8.87
CA ILE A 215 -17.24 -6.34 7.66
C ILE A 215 -17.49 -7.84 7.80
N VAL A 216 -17.23 -8.39 8.99
CA VAL A 216 -17.45 -9.82 9.27
C VAL A 216 -18.94 -10.11 9.33
N SER A 217 -19.71 -9.27 10.04
CA SER A 217 -21.16 -9.42 10.13
C SER A 217 -21.85 -9.27 8.78
N ASP A 218 -21.34 -8.39 7.92
CA ASP A 218 -21.93 -8.16 6.61
C ASP A 218 -21.60 -9.31 5.65
N ALA A 219 -20.34 -9.79 5.64
CA ALA A 219 -19.97 -10.98 4.88
C ALA A 219 -20.82 -12.21 5.30
N PHE A 220 -21.17 -12.31 6.58
CA PHE A 220 -22.11 -13.31 7.07
C PHE A 220 -23.54 -13.06 6.59
N ARG A 221 -24.08 -11.85 6.80
CA ARG A 221 -25.47 -11.47 6.49
C ARG A 221 -25.82 -11.61 5.00
N TYR A 222 -24.85 -11.39 4.13
CA TYR A 222 -24.99 -11.47 2.68
C TYR A 222 -24.46 -12.78 2.08
N ASN A 223 -24.20 -13.81 2.90
CA ASN A 223 -23.73 -15.14 2.48
C ASN A 223 -22.48 -15.10 1.58
N GLN A 224 -21.56 -14.16 1.83
CA GLN A 224 -20.30 -14.04 1.10
C GLN A 224 -19.28 -15.06 1.61
N HIS A 225 -19.50 -16.34 1.29
CA HIS A 225 -18.74 -17.47 1.86
C HIS A 225 -17.22 -17.31 1.80
N GLU A 226 -16.71 -16.96 0.62
CA GLU A 226 -15.26 -16.87 0.43
C GLU A 226 -14.64 -15.64 1.12
N THR A 227 -15.38 -14.53 1.20
CA THR A 227 -14.94 -13.33 1.94
C THR A 227 -14.97 -13.60 3.44
N PHE A 228 -16.03 -14.23 3.95
CA PHE A 228 -16.17 -14.57 5.36
C PHE A 228 -15.05 -15.51 5.81
N ALA A 229 -14.82 -16.63 5.10
CA ALA A 229 -13.74 -17.56 5.41
C ALA A 229 -12.37 -16.87 5.41
N PHE A 230 -12.08 -16.04 4.39
CA PHE A 230 -10.85 -15.27 4.31
C PHE A 230 -10.65 -14.32 5.51
N LEU A 231 -11.72 -13.65 5.97
CA LEU A 231 -11.64 -12.75 7.13
C LEU A 231 -11.31 -13.54 8.41
N LEU A 232 -11.96 -14.70 8.62
CA LEU A 232 -11.73 -15.54 9.80
C LEU A 232 -10.30 -16.09 9.87
N GLU A 233 -9.67 -16.39 8.74
CA GLU A 233 -8.26 -16.83 8.69
C GLU A 233 -7.30 -15.75 9.24
N HIS A 234 -7.70 -14.48 9.16
CA HIS A 234 -6.88 -13.32 9.47
C HIS A 234 -7.20 -12.67 10.84
N MET A 235 -8.11 -13.26 11.61
CA MET A 235 -8.48 -12.85 12.96
C MET A 235 -7.68 -13.62 14.01
N ASP A 236 -7.38 -12.97 15.13
CA ASP A 236 -6.85 -13.66 16.32
C ASP A 236 -7.98 -14.26 17.18
N GLY A 237 -7.63 -15.10 18.16
CA GLY A 237 -8.60 -15.81 19.00
C GLY A 237 -9.57 -14.87 19.73
N ASP A 238 -9.08 -13.77 20.28
CA ASP A 238 -9.92 -12.77 20.96
C ASP A 238 -10.90 -12.13 19.99
N GLN A 239 -10.45 -11.77 18.78
CA GLN A 239 -11.31 -11.22 17.74
C GLN A 239 -12.38 -12.21 17.29
N LEU A 240 -12.03 -13.49 17.14
CA LEU A 240 -12.98 -14.54 16.76
C LEU A 240 -14.05 -14.73 17.83
N ARG A 241 -13.68 -14.81 19.11
CA ARG A 241 -14.65 -14.92 20.22
C ARG A 241 -15.63 -13.75 20.22
N ASN A 242 -15.13 -12.52 20.12
CA ASN A 242 -15.98 -11.33 20.12
C ASN A 242 -16.86 -11.21 18.87
N ALA A 243 -16.32 -11.54 17.69
CA ALA A 243 -17.10 -11.52 16.46
C ALA A 243 -18.21 -12.58 16.45
N ARG A 244 -17.98 -13.72 17.12
CA ARG A 244 -18.98 -14.78 17.24
C ARG A 244 -20.23 -14.29 17.95
N GLU A 245 -20.06 -13.53 19.04
CA GLU A 245 -21.21 -12.94 19.75
C GLU A 245 -22.03 -11.98 18.86
N VAL A 246 -21.41 -11.35 17.86
CA VAL A 246 -22.11 -10.53 16.87
C VAL A 246 -22.85 -11.42 15.86
N VAL A 247 -22.20 -12.46 15.35
CA VAL A 247 -22.77 -13.40 14.37
C VAL A 247 -23.92 -14.21 14.98
N ASP A 248 -23.77 -14.72 16.21
CA ASP A 248 -24.79 -15.47 16.95
C ASP A 248 -26.10 -14.66 17.10
N ARG A 249 -25.98 -13.34 17.33
CA ARG A 249 -27.13 -12.43 17.38
C ARG A 249 -27.82 -12.24 16.03
N ILE A 250 -27.10 -12.39 14.93
CA ILE A 250 -27.64 -12.29 13.57
C ILE A 250 -28.33 -13.60 13.19
N GLN A 251 -27.68 -14.76 13.45
CA GLN A 251 -28.23 -16.08 13.20
C GLN A 251 -29.50 -16.33 14.04
N GLY A 252 -29.53 -15.93 15.31
CA GLY A 252 -30.74 -16.03 16.14
C GLY A 252 -31.95 -15.26 15.59
N ARG A 253 -31.75 -14.40 14.59
CA ARG A 253 -32.82 -13.67 13.87
C ARG A 253 -33.10 -14.24 12.47
N ARG A 254 -32.28 -15.15 11.95
CA ARG A 254 -32.36 -15.76 10.61
C ARG A 254 -31.99 -17.25 10.70
N ASP A 255 -32.99 -18.12 10.62
CA ASP A 255 -32.77 -19.56 10.43
C ASP A 255 -32.66 -19.89 8.93
N ASP A 256 -31.48 -19.63 8.35
CA ASP A 256 -31.14 -20.10 7.01
C ASP A 256 -30.02 -21.16 7.02
N LEU A 257 -30.11 -22.10 6.07
CA LEU A 257 -29.15 -23.22 5.92
C LEU A 257 -27.74 -22.74 5.56
N GLU A 258 -27.63 -21.61 4.87
CA GLU A 258 -26.34 -21.02 4.47
C GLU A 258 -25.62 -20.34 5.64
N GLY A 259 -26.34 -19.58 6.47
CA GLY A 259 -25.82 -19.00 7.71
C GLY A 259 -25.38 -20.07 8.70
N ALA A 260 -26.10 -21.19 8.79
CA ALA A 260 -25.69 -22.33 9.62
C ALA A 260 -24.33 -22.92 9.20
N ARG A 261 -24.04 -22.99 7.89
CA ARG A 261 -22.73 -23.45 7.38
C ARG A 261 -21.61 -22.47 7.71
N LEU A 262 -21.86 -21.17 7.55
CA LEU A 262 -20.90 -20.11 7.89
C LEU A 262 -20.60 -20.08 9.39
N HIS A 263 -21.64 -20.25 10.21
CA HIS A 263 -21.53 -20.35 11.65
C HIS A 263 -20.67 -21.55 12.05
N GLN A 264 -20.91 -22.71 11.44
CA GLN A 264 -20.10 -23.90 11.67
C GLN A 264 -18.62 -23.68 11.27
N ALA A 265 -18.34 -23.00 10.16
CA ALA A 265 -16.98 -22.65 9.76
C ALA A 265 -16.29 -21.74 10.79
N MET A 266 -17.03 -20.81 11.38
CA MET A 266 -16.53 -19.95 12.45
C MET A 266 -16.19 -20.75 13.71
N LEU A 267 -17.07 -21.65 14.14
CA LEU A 267 -16.83 -22.55 15.28
C LEU A 267 -15.59 -23.42 15.05
N GLN A 268 -15.46 -24.01 13.86
CA GLN A 268 -14.30 -24.82 13.49
C GLN A 268 -13.01 -24.00 13.57
N ARG A 269 -13.00 -22.77 13.04
CA ARG A 269 -11.81 -21.92 13.08
C ARG A 269 -11.39 -21.60 14.52
N GLN A 270 -12.34 -21.29 15.39
CA GLN A 270 -12.06 -21.00 16.80
C GLN A 270 -11.35 -22.18 17.50
N MET A 271 -11.85 -23.41 17.29
CA MET A 271 -11.25 -24.63 17.86
C MET A 271 -9.82 -24.95 17.34
N THR A 272 -9.37 -24.29 16.27
CA THR A 272 -8.03 -24.49 15.69
C THR A 272 -7.02 -23.41 16.07
N ILE A 273 -7.44 -22.35 16.76
CA ILE A 273 -6.57 -21.26 17.23
C ILE A 273 -6.36 -21.30 18.73
N ASP A 274 -7.37 -21.77 19.48
CA ASP A 274 -7.25 -22.09 20.91
C ASP A 274 -6.36 -23.35 21.10
#